data_AF-A0A2M7NAF7-F1
#
_entry.id   AF-A0A2M7NAF7-F1
#
_cell.length_a   1.000
_cell.length_b   1.000
_cell.length_c   1.000
_cell.angle_alpha   90.00
_cell.angle_beta   90.00
_cell.angle_gamma   90.00
#
_symmetry.space_group_name_H-M   'P 1'
#
loop_
_entity.id
_entity.type
_entity.pdbx_description
1 polymer ?
#
loop_
_entity_poly.entity_id
_entity_poly.type
_entity_poly.pdbx_seq_one_letter_code
_entity_poly.pdbx_strand_id
1 'polypeptide(L)'
;MKRIFVCSPFAGDITRNVKVAEALCRQVMRSGHAPFAPHLLYPTFTDDSVTEQRETGIACGLAFMECCDEVWAFTGNGISSG
;
A
#
# COMPACT_ATOMS: atom_id res chain seq x y z
N MET A 1 17.14 -8.38 -5.34
CA MET A 1 15.78 -8.44 -4.74
C MET A 1 14.90 -7.51 -5.57
N LYS A 2 13.74 -7.96 -6.09
CA LYS A 2 12.82 -7.07 -6.82
C LYS A 2 12.08 -6.15 -5.85
N ARG A 3 11.83 -4.90 -6.24
CA ARG A 3 10.98 -3.92 -5.56
C ARG A 3 9.55 -4.14 -6.00
N ILE A 4 8.70 -4.52 -5.06
CA ILE A 4 7.32 -4.90 -5.33
C ILE A 4 6.41 -3.88 -4.69
N PHE A 5 5.67 -3.15 -5.51
CA PHE A 5 4.62 -2.27 -5.04
C PHE A 5 3.39 -3.11 -4.67
N VAL A 6 2.93 -3.05 -3.42
CA VAL A 6 1.82 -3.86 -2.92
C VAL A 6 0.57 -3.00 -2.84
N CYS A 7 -0.47 -3.37 -3.59
CA CYS A 7 -1.80 -2.76 -3.52
C CYS A 7 -2.77 -3.71 -2.80
N SER A 8 -3.47 -3.19 -1.81
CA SER A 8 -4.61 -3.86 -1.14
C SER A 8 -5.58 -2.80 -0.63
N PRO A 9 -6.85 -3.15 -0.37
CA PRO A 9 -7.78 -2.23 0.25
C PRO A 9 -7.24 -1.67 1.56
N PHE A 10 -7.39 -0.37 1.77
CA PHE A 10 -7.07 0.30 3.04
C PHE A 10 -8.35 0.80 3.74
N ALA A 11 -9.21 1.50 3.01
CA ALA A 11 -10.47 2.05 3.52
C ALA A 11 -11.52 0.96 3.87
N GLY A 12 -12.51 1.33 4.69
CA GLY A 12 -13.51 0.40 5.22
C GLY A 12 -13.10 -0.13 6.58
N ASP A 13 -12.93 -1.45 6.72
CA ASP A 13 -12.40 -2.06 7.95
C ASP A 13 -10.87 -1.89 8.01
N ILE A 14 -10.41 -0.70 8.39
CA ILE A 14 -8.99 -0.31 8.44
C ILE A 14 -8.16 -1.29 9.27
N THR A 15 -8.68 -1.72 10.43
CA THR A 15 -7.95 -2.63 11.32
C THR A 15 -7.68 -3.97 10.66
N ARG A 16 -8.68 -4.54 9.98
CA ARG A 16 -8.51 -5.76 9.21
C ARG A 16 -7.58 -5.54 8.01
N ASN A 17 -7.79 -4.47 7.27
CA ASN A 17 -7.06 -4.17 6.05
C ASN A 17 -5.56 -3.96 6.28
N VAL A 18 -5.19 -3.27 7.36
CA VAL A 18 -3.79 -3.12 7.79
C VAL A 18 -3.15 -4.49 8.05
N LYS A 19 -3.83 -5.38 8.80
CA LYS A 19 -3.32 -6.74 9.06
C LYS A 19 -3.13 -7.55 7.78
N VAL A 20 -4.04 -7.40 6.81
CA VAL A 20 -3.94 -8.05 5.50
C VAL A 20 -2.74 -7.51 4.72
N ALA A 21 -2.62 -6.19 4.58
CA ALA A 21 -1.51 -5.55 3.88
C ALA A 21 -0.14 -5.95 4.49
N GLU A 22 -0.02 -5.99 5.81
CA GLU A 22 1.19 -6.48 6.48
C GLU A 22 1.49 -7.94 6.16
N ALA A 23 0.47 -8.81 6.16
CA ALA A 23 0.65 -10.22 5.81
C ALA A 23 1.12 -10.39 4.36
N LEU A 24 0.59 -9.59 3.44
CA LEU A 24 1.00 -9.55 2.03
C LEU A 24 2.46 -9.10 1.89
N CYS A 25 2.86 -8.02 2.59
CA CYS A 25 4.26 -7.60 2.63
C CYS A 25 5.17 -8.71 3.19
N ARG A 26 4.77 -9.41 4.26
CA ARG A 26 5.53 -10.55 4.79
C ARG A 26 5.65 -11.69 3.77
N GLN A 27 4.61 -11.94 2.96
CA GLN A 27 4.65 -12.93 1.89
C GLN A 27 5.64 -12.55 0.78
N VAL A 28 5.65 -11.28 0.36
CA VAL A 28 6.63 -10.74 -0.61
C VAL A 28 8.06 -10.88 -0.08
N MET A 29 8.29 -10.59 1.20
CA MET A 29 9.61 -10.82 1.81
C MET A 29 10.02 -12.29 1.79
N ARG A 30 9.08 -13.20 2.09
CA ARG A 30 9.32 -14.66 2.03
C ARG A 30 9.63 -15.16 0.62
N SER A 31 9.14 -14.49 -0.43
CA SER A 31 9.51 -14.80 -1.82
C SER A 31 10.84 -14.17 -2.26
N GLY A 32 11.60 -13.55 -1.34
CA GLY A 32 12.91 -12.97 -1.64
C GLY A 32 12.82 -11.62 -2.36
N HIS A 33 11.76 -10.84 -2.10
CA HIS A 33 11.48 -9.53 -2.70
C HIS A 33 11.28 -8.44 -1.63
N ALA A 34 11.43 -7.17 -2.02
CA ALA A 34 11.31 -6.01 -1.14
C ALA A 34 9.91 -5.37 -1.35
N PRO A 35 8.98 -5.48 -0.38
CA PRO A 35 7.66 -4.88 -0.51
C PRO A 35 7.67 -3.38 -0.20
N PHE A 36 6.82 -2.64 -0.90
CA PHE A 36 6.44 -1.27 -0.56
C PHE A 36 4.91 -1.14 -0.62
N ALA A 37 4.29 -0.85 0.52
CA ALA A 37 2.86 -0.62 0.66
C ALA A 37 2.63 0.82 1.17
N PRO A 38 2.47 1.82 0.29
CA PRO A 38 2.43 3.22 0.71
C PRO A 38 1.25 3.55 1.62
N HIS A 39 0.13 2.84 1.46
CA HIS A 39 -1.05 2.97 2.30
C HIS A 39 -0.85 2.47 3.75
N LEU A 40 0.27 1.81 4.07
CA LEU A 40 0.68 1.53 5.45
C LEU A 40 1.65 2.60 6.00
N LEU A 41 2.33 3.33 5.12
CA LEU A 41 3.39 4.27 5.50
C LEU A 41 2.86 5.68 5.67
N TYR A 42 2.31 6.27 4.61
CA TYR A 42 1.94 7.69 4.60
C TYR A 42 0.91 8.05 5.67
N PRO A 43 -0.15 7.23 5.93
CA PRO A 43 -1.11 7.52 7.00
C PRO A 43 -0.51 7.57 8.42
N THR A 44 0.75 7.17 8.62
CA THR A 44 1.42 7.32 9.93
C THR A 44 1.85 8.78 10.22
N PHE A 45 1.88 9.63 9.19
CA PHE A 45 2.23 11.05 9.29
C PHE A 45 1.40 11.97 8.36
N THR A 46 0.37 11.42 7.71
CA THR A 46 -0.67 12.18 6.98
C THR A 46 -2.04 11.92 7.61
N ASP A 47 -2.95 12.88 7.49
CA ASP A 47 -4.36 12.74 7.87
C ASP A 47 -5.23 12.48 6.64
N ASP A 48 -5.70 11.24 6.48
CA ASP A 48 -6.56 10.82 5.35
C ASP A 48 -7.93 11.53 5.32
N SER A 49 -8.35 12.18 6.43
CA SER A 49 -9.56 13.02 6.46
C SER A 49 -9.33 14.40 5.84
N VAL A 50 -8.07 14.81 5.65
CA VAL A 50 -7.69 16.05 4.99
C VAL A 50 -7.33 15.75 3.54
N THR A 51 -8.17 16.19 2.60
CA THR A 51 -8.03 15.90 1.16
C THR A 51 -6.62 16.17 0.61
N GLU A 52 -6.03 17.32 0.94
CA GLU A 52 -4.70 17.71 0.46
C GLU A 52 -3.60 16.74 0.95
N GLN A 53 -3.67 16.33 2.23
CA GLN A 53 -2.68 15.40 2.80
C GLN A 53 -2.86 13.99 2.22
N ARG A 54 -4.10 13.55 2.02
CA ARG A 54 -4.44 12.29 1.36
C ARG A 54 -3.90 12.26 -0.08
N GLU A 55 -4.17 13.29 -0.86
CA GLU A 55 -3.68 13.41 -2.25
C GLU A 55 -2.15 13.43 -2.30
N THR A 56 -1.50 14.12 -1.36
CA THR A 56 -0.04 14.12 -1.21
C THR A 56 0.49 12.71 -0.94
N GLY A 57 -0.11 11.97 -0.01
CA GLY A 57 0.28 10.59 0.30
C GLY A 57 0.13 9.65 -0.91
N ILE A 58 -0.97 9.77 -1.67
CA ILE A 58 -1.20 9.03 -2.92
C ILE A 58 -0.12 9.38 -3.95
N ALA A 59 0.14 10.67 -4.18
CA ALA A 59 1.14 11.13 -5.15
C ALA A 59 2.55 10.62 -4.81
N CYS A 60 2.94 10.67 -3.53
CA CYS A 60 4.20 10.08 -3.08
C CYS A 60 4.24 8.56 -3.32
N GLY A 61 3.13 7.85 -3.09
CA GLY A 61 2.99 6.43 -3.44
C GLY A 61 3.23 6.16 -4.93
N LEU A 62 2.56 6.91 -5.80
CA LEU A 62 2.69 6.78 -7.26
C LEU A 62 4.12 7.05 -7.75
N ALA A 63 4.80 8.07 -7.21
CA ALA A 63 6.19 8.36 -7.55
C ALA A 63 7.14 7.19 -7.24
N PHE A 64 6.91 6.47 -6.13
CA PHE A 64 7.67 5.25 -5.82
C PHE A 64 7.23 4.04 -6.66
N MET A 65 5.98 3.98 -7.10
CA MET A 65 5.47 2.92 -7.97
C MET A 65 6.23 2.90 -9.30
N GLU A 66 6.50 4.06 -9.89
CA GLU A 66 7.29 4.20 -11.13
C GLU A 66 8.71 3.62 -11.01
N CYS A 67 9.22 3.59 -9.77
CA CYS A 67 10.52 3.01 -9.47
C CYS A 67 10.43 1.52 -9.10
N CYS A 68 9.26 0.90 -9.00
CA CYS A 68 9.16 -0.52 -8.64
C CYS A 68 9.35 -1.43 -9.86
N ASP A 69 9.83 -2.65 -9.63
CA ASP A 69 10.04 -3.63 -10.70
C ASP A 69 8.71 -4.32 -11.08
N GLU A 70 7.79 -4.47 -10.11
CA GLU A 70 6.47 -5.04 -10.31
C GLU A 70 5.42 -4.39 -9.38
N VAL A 71 4.14 -4.48 -9.78
CA VAL A 71 2.98 -4.12 -8.97
C VAL A 71 2.16 -5.36 -8.69
N TRP A 72 1.96 -5.69 -7.42
CA TRP A 72 1.14 -6.81 -6.97
C TRP A 72 -0.14 -6.28 -6.33
N ALA A 73 -1.26 -6.41 -7.05
CA ALA A 73 -2.56 -5.95 -6.59
C ALA A 73 -3.43 -7.10 -6.07
N PHE A 74 -3.87 -6.98 -4.82
CA PHE A 74 -4.68 -7.98 -4.12
C PHE A 74 -6.11 -7.46 -3.95
N THR A 75 -7.06 -8.09 -4.65
CA THR A 75 -8.46 -7.65 -4.73
C THR A 75 -9.43 -8.53 -3.93
N GLY A 76 -8.92 -9.49 -3.14
CA GLY A 76 -9.74 -10.49 -2.44
C GLY A 76 -10.73 -9.93 -1.41
N ASN A 77 -10.51 -8.71 -0.91
CA ASN A 77 -11.42 -7.99 -0.01
C ASN A 77 -12.14 -6.83 -0.73
N GLY A 78 -12.22 -6.86 -2.06
CA GLY A 78 -12.73 -5.78 -2.89
C GLY A 78 -11.65 -4.79 -3.34
N ILE A 79 -12.10 -3.64 -3.83
CA ILE A 79 -11.26 -2.54 -4.31
C ILE A 79 -11.73 -1.29 -3.56
N SER A 80 -10.81 -0.56 -2.93
CA SER A 80 -11.09 0.75 -2.34
C SER A 80 -10.73 1.87 -3.31
N SER A 81 -11.42 3.02 -3.22
CA SER A 81 -11.00 4.24 -3.90
C SER A 81 -9.72 4.77 -3.27
N GLY A 82 -8.61 4.64 -3.99
CA GLY A 82 -7.28 5.07 -3.61
C GLY A 82 -6.38 5.08 -4.84
#